data_AF-C0P2A2-F1
#
_entry.id   AF-C0P2A2-F1
#
_cell.length_a   1.000
_cell.length_b   1.000
_cell.length_c   1.000
_cell.angle_alpha   90.00
_cell.angle_beta   90.00
_cell.angle_gamma   90.00
#
_symmetry.space_group_name_H-M   'P 1'
#
loop_
_entity.id
_entity.type
_entity.pdbx_description
1 polymer ?
#
loop_
_entity_poly.entity_id
_entity_poly.type
_entity_poly.pdbx_seq_one_letter_code
_entity_poly.pdbx_strand_id
1 'polypeptide(L)' 'MGLVDSIVKVVRAPHVNFGENYYVPTDEPEFFPKRQCKIVTSDGKQVGYLGIVHAEVLRKFGIPDPCTFVEMDLEALL' A
#
# COMPACT_ATOMS: atom_id res chain seq x y z
N MET A 1 8.00 2.98 0.00
CA MET A 1 8.25 2.41 1.35
C MET A 1 8.27 3.51 2.42
N GLY A 2 9.14 4.53 2.34
CA GLY A 2 9.29 5.52 3.43
C GLY A 2 8.02 6.23 3.95
N LEU A 3 6.98 6.45 3.13
CA LEU A 3 5.72 7.04 3.61
C LEU A 3 4.93 6.08 4.51
N VAL A 4 4.70 4.85 4.06
CA VAL A 4 3.98 3.83 4.85
C VAL A 4 4.77 3.51 6.13
N ASP A 5 6.10 3.39 6.04
CA ASP A 5 6.96 3.20 7.23
C ASP A 5 6.79 4.34 8.24
N SER A 6 6.63 5.58 7.76
CA SER A 6 6.40 6.75 8.60
C SER A 6 5.02 6.70 9.25
N ILE A 7 3.97 6.31 8.51
CA ILE A 7 2.62 6.21 9.05
C ILE A 7 2.57 5.12 10.13
N VAL A 8 3.11 3.93 9.87
CA VAL A 8 3.19 2.83 10.85
C VAL A 8 3.91 3.28 12.14
N LYS A 9 5.01 4.02 12.03
CA LYS A 9 5.76 4.55 13.19
C LYS A 9 5.00 5.62 13.96
N VAL A 10 4.28 6.51 13.28
CA VAL A 10 3.57 7.64 13.89
C VAL A 10 2.29 7.19 14.56
N VAL A 11 1.55 6.26 13.94
CA VAL A 11 0.22 5.87 14.39
C VAL A 11 0.26 5.21 15.78
N ARG A 12 1.42 4.69 16.24
CA ARG A 12 1.65 4.18 17.61
C ARG A 12 0.41 3.50 18.21
N ALA A 13 -0.26 2.67 17.41
CA ALA A 13 -1.43 1.97 17.86
C ALA A 13 -0.96 0.79 18.73
N PRO A 14 -1.20 0.80 20.05
CA PRO A 14 -0.77 -0.29 20.91
C PRO A 14 -1.45 -1.63 20.57
N HIS A 15 -2.45 -1.63 19.67
CA HIS A 15 -3.29 -2.77 19.33
C HIS A 15 -3.01 -3.30 17.92
N VAL A 16 -2.24 -2.57 17.10
CA VAL A 16 -1.89 -3.00 15.75
C VAL A 16 -0.42 -3.33 15.70
N ASN A 17 -0.14 -4.63 15.58
CA ASN A 17 1.21 -5.13 15.45
C ASN A 17 1.52 -5.32 13.96
N PHE A 18 2.43 -4.49 13.44
CA PHE A 18 3.03 -4.74 12.13
C PHE A 18 4.23 -5.65 12.36
N GLY A 19 4.18 -6.85 11.79
CA GLY A 19 5.30 -7.79 11.87
C GLY A 19 6.56 -7.26 11.17
N GLU A 20 7.65 -8.03 11.20
CA GLU A 20 8.92 -7.62 10.57
C GLU A 20 8.79 -7.34 9.06
N ASN A 21 7.80 -7.95 8.40
CA ASN A 21 7.50 -7.71 7.00
C ASN A 21 5.99 -7.52 6.77
N TYR A 22 5.57 -6.26 6.63
CA TYR A 22 4.18 -5.88 6.35
C TYR A 22 3.91 -5.56 4.87
N TYR A 23 4.89 -5.78 3.98
CA TYR A 23 4.71 -5.67 2.54
C TYR A 23 4.69 -7.06 1.92
N VAL A 24 3.55 -7.44 1.35
CA VAL A 24 3.39 -8.73 0.67
C VAL A 24 3.13 -8.48 -0.81
N PRO A 25 3.92 -9.06 -1.73
CA PRO A 25 3.67 -8.94 -3.17
C PRO A 25 2.23 -9.32 -3.54
N THR A 26 1.64 -8.58 -4.48
CA THR A 26 0.30 -8.84 -5.02
C THR A 26 0.32 -8.69 -6.55
N ASP A 27 -0.81 -8.93 -7.21
CA ASP A 27 -0.96 -8.84 -8.66
C ASP A 27 -2.32 -8.23 -9.05
N GLU A 28 -2.60 -7.02 -8.55
CA GLU A 28 -3.79 -6.25 -8.90
C GLU A 28 -3.65 -5.62 -10.30
N PRO A 29 -4.74 -5.55 -11.09
CA PRO A 29 -4.71 -5.08 -12.47
C PRO A 29 -4.53 -3.56 -12.61
N GLU A 30 -4.90 -2.76 -11.60
CA GLU A 30 -4.67 -1.31 -11.63
C GLU A 30 -3.20 -0.90 -11.48
N PHE A 31 -2.33 -1.82 -11.05
CA PHE A 31 -0.92 -1.54 -10.82
C PHE A 31 -0.01 -2.21 -11.85
N PHE A 32 1.22 -1.72 -11.92
CA PHE A 32 2.26 -2.26 -12.77
C PHE A 32 2.75 -3.61 -12.21
N PRO A 33 2.81 -4.68 -13.02
CA PRO A 33 3.22 -6.00 -12.54
C PRO A 33 4.58 -6.00 -11.83
N LYS A 34 4.69 -6.74 -10.73
CA LYS A 34 5.91 -6.86 -9.90
C LYS A 34 6.39 -5.53 -9.27
N ARG A 35 5.57 -4.49 -9.29
CA ARG A 35 5.83 -3.18 -8.67
C ARG A 35 4.67 -2.78 -7.76
N GLN A 36 4.12 -3.77 -7.07
CA GLN A 36 2.97 -3.64 -6.20
C GLN A 36 3.02 -4.62 -5.03
N CYS A 37 2.42 -4.22 -3.92
CA CYS A 37 2.28 -5.02 -2.72
C CYS A 37 1.03 -4.58 -1.95
N LYS A 38 0.45 -5.53 -1.21
CA LYS A 38 -0.52 -5.25 -0.16
C LYS A 38 0.20 -5.00 1.16
N ILE A 39 -0.43 -4.17 1.99
CA ILE A 39 0.04 -3.84 3.34
C ILE A 39 -0.75 -4.72 4.31
N VAL A 40 -0.06 -5.48 5.15
CA VAL A 40 -0.67 -6.45 6.07
C VAL A 40 -0.18 -6.28 7.51
N THR A 41 -1.05 -6.54 8.47
CA THR A 41 -0.70 -6.63 9.89
C THR A 41 -0.12 -8.02 10.23
N SER A 42 0.42 -8.20 11.43
CA SER A 42 1.05 -9.47 11.85
C SER A 42 0.09 -10.65 11.91
N ASP A 43 -1.21 -10.40 12.10
CA ASP A 43 -2.29 -11.39 12.05
C ASP A 43 -2.76 -11.69 10.62
N GLY A 44 -2.16 -11.05 9.61
CA GLY A 44 -2.43 -11.29 8.20
C GLY A 44 -3.61 -10.49 7.63
N LYS A 45 -4.23 -9.60 8.42
CA LYS A 45 -5.28 -8.70 7.92
C LYS A 45 -4.66 -7.70 6.95
N GLN A 46 -5.26 -7.58 5.78
CA GLN A 46 -4.90 -6.55 4.80
C GLN A 46 -5.46 -5.19 5.26
N VAL A 47 -4.61 -4.17 5.25
CA VAL A 47 -4.95 -2.81 5.65
C VAL A 47 -4.69 -1.79 4.55
N GLY A 48 -4.23 -2.22 3.37
CA GLY A 48 -3.98 -1.29 2.27
C GLY A 48 -3.20 -1.87 1.10
N TYR A 49 -2.86 -0.99 0.15
CA TYR A 49 -2.05 -1.26 -1.03
C TYR A 49 -0.99 -0.20 -1.25
N LEU A 50 0.10 -0.60 -1.87
CA LEU A 50 1.15 0.29 -2.37
C LEU A 50 1.62 -0.23 -3.72
N GLY A 51 1.60 0.60 -4.75
CA GLY A 51 2.04 0.19 -6.08
C GLY A 51 2.23 1.34 -7.06
N ILE A 52 2.90 1.04 -8.18
CA ILE A 52 2.96 1.95 -9.32
C ILE A 52 1.70 1.74 -10.15
N VAL A 53 0.98 2.80 -10.50
CA VAL A 53 -0.26 2.70 -11.29
C VAL A 53 0.06 2.26 -12.72
N HIS A 54 -0.74 1.36 -13.28
CA HIS A 54 -0.60 0.88 -14.65
C HIS A 54 -0.79 2.01 -15.67
N ALA A 55 0.05 2.06 -16.71
CA ALA A 55 0.06 3.16 -17.68
C ALA A 55 -1.29 3.32 -18.42
N GLU A 56 -2.03 2.23 -18.63
CA GLU A 56 -3.37 2.31 -19.23
C GLU A 56 -4.36 3.05 -18.33
N VAL A 57 -4.28 2.85 -17.02
CA VAL A 57 -5.12 3.56 -16.05
C VAL A 57 -4.77 5.04 -16.09
N LEU A 58 -3.49 5.40 -15.95
CA LEU A 58 -3.02 6.79 -16.02
C LEU A 58 -3.49 7.49 -17.31
N ARG A 59 -3.40 6.82 -18.46
CA ARG A 59 -3.89 7.34 -19.75
C ARG A 59 -5.39 7.62 -19.73
N LYS A 60 -6.21 6.74 -19.14
CA LYS A 60 -7.67 6.94 -19.01
C LYS A 60 -8.01 8.15 -18.13
N PHE A 61 -7.16 8.46 -17.14
CA PHE A 61 -7.30 9.62 -16.27
C PHE A 61 -6.58 10.89 -16.78
N GLY A 62 -5.96 10.84 -17.96
CA GLY A 62 -5.24 11.99 -18.53
C GLY A 62 -3.97 12.38 -17.77
N ILE A 63 -3.37 11.45 -17.02
CA ILE A 63 -2.15 11.67 -16.26
C ILE A 63 -0.96 11.24 -17.12
N PRO A 64 -0.07 12.17 -17.53
CA PRO A 64 1.06 11.85 -18.41
C PRO A 64 2.24 11.22 -17.66
N ASP A 65 2.39 11.53 -16.36
CA ASP A 65 3.53 11.12 -15.56
C ASP A 65 3.27 9.79 -14.80
N PRO A 66 4.29 8.93 -14.61
CA PRO A 66 4.19 7.77 -13.75
C PRO A 66 3.76 8.14 -12.33
N CYS A 67 2.79 7.42 -11.77
CA CYS A 67 2.26 7.68 -10.44
C CYS A 67 2.48 6.48 -9.51
N THR A 68 2.94 6.75 -8.29
CA THR A 68 2.90 5.77 -7.19
C THR A 68 1.68 6.05 -6.33
N PHE A 69 0.93 4.99 -6.04
CA PHE A 69 -0.30 5.05 -5.27
C PHE A 69 -0.14 4.29 -3.96
N VAL A 70 -0.68 4.86 -2.89
CA VAL A 70 -0.80 4.22 -1.58
C VAL A 70 -2.23 4.42 -1.08
N GLU A 71 -2.82 3.36 -0.58
CA GLU A 71 -4.11 3.38 0.09
C GLU A 71 -3.97 2.61 1.39
N MET A 72 -4.53 3.15 2.48
CA MET A 72 -4.59 2.44 3.75
C MET A 72 -5.90 2.75 4.48
N ASP A 73 -6.48 1.72 5.05
CA ASP A 73 -7.59 1.81 5.98
C ASP A 73 -7.06 2.27 7.34
N LEU A 74 -7.34 3.53 7.68
CA LEU A 74 -6.94 4.12 8.96
C LEU A 74 -7.78 3.60 10.13
N GLU A 75 -9.02 3.17 9.91
CA GLU A 75 -9.84 2.58 10.98
C GLU A 75 -9.28 1.22 11.40
N ALA A 76 -8.69 0.47 10.46
CA ALA A 76 -7.95 -0.73 10.80
C ALA A 76 -6.68 -0.48 11.64
N LEU A 77 -6.30 0.80 11.84
CA LEU A 77 -5.17 1.21 12.67
C LEU A 77 -5.57 1.75 14.06
N LEU A 78 -6.86 1.90 14.36
CA LEU A 78 -7.40 2.39 15.63
C LEU A 78 -7.87 1.23 16.52
#